data_AF-A0A451CSD5-F1
#
_entry.id   AF-A0A451CSD5-F1
#
_cell.length_a   1.000
_cell.length_b   1.000
_cell.length_c   1.000
_cell.angle_alpha   90.00
_cell.angle_beta   90.00
_cell.angle_gamma   90.00
#
_symmetry.space_group_name_H-M   'P 1'
#
loop_
_entity.id
_entity.type
_entity.pdbx_description
1 polymer ?
#
loop_
_entity_poly.entity_id
_entity_poly.type
_entity_poly.pdbx_seq_one_letter_code
_entity_poly.pdbx_strand_id
1 'polypeptide(L)'
;MMKYARTLFVFPLIGFFIGSTAIYSNVSSEAFQPYPSRSARASQPPLNSERIRTKFGNYGIEVLTNGEKISHYRKSGEVSPPLPDSVRSAGAFPIKSIRVSSLYSTENGEKTTRTLAIVVYPGAPNPSLSEEHKAILHGESIGEVFKKNGWQIEKQHLLFGEIEASPKFAQIYARMGNIMPSKLAIHRYRLFVSRNDAGFHYATITELHHPEYLDAGALRAIYKAEFERRKSKDKDYRTILEIAIERIENR
;
A
#
# COMPACT_ATOMS: atom_id res chain seq x y z
N MET A 1 0.76 70.20 54.13
CA MET A 1 2.18 69.82 54.16
C MET A 1 2.29 68.35 54.58
N MET A 2 3.13 67.56 53.89
CA MET A 2 3.40 66.10 54.04
C MET A 2 2.19 65.20 53.69
N LYS A 3 2.06 64.51 52.54
CA LYS A 3 2.92 63.63 51.70
C LYS A 3 3.41 62.34 52.39
N TYR A 4 3.16 61.23 51.67
CA TYR A 4 3.61 59.84 51.78
C TYR A 4 2.78 58.89 52.66
N ALA A 5 2.51 57.64 52.27
CA ALA A 5 2.34 56.97 50.98
C ALA A 5 1.80 55.58 51.35
N ARG A 6 0.66 55.16 50.78
CA ARG A 6 0.14 53.80 50.96
C ARG A 6 0.94 52.87 50.05
N THR A 7 1.80 52.03 50.63
CA THR A 7 2.47 50.94 49.92
C THR A 7 1.42 49.88 49.58
N LEU A 8 1.00 49.85 48.31
CA LEU A 8 0.23 48.75 47.74
C LEU A 8 1.20 47.59 47.47
N PHE A 9 1.03 46.47 48.17
CA PHE A 9 1.68 45.22 47.81
C PHE A 9 1.00 44.67 46.55
N VAL A 10 1.62 44.93 45.39
CA VAL A 10 1.27 44.25 44.14
C VAL A 10 2.01 42.92 44.14
N PHE A 11 1.28 41.83 44.39
CA PHE A 11 1.76 40.49 44.10
C PHE A 11 1.91 40.35 42.57
N PRO A 12 3.06 39.90 42.05
CA PRO A 12 3.12 39.50 40.66
C PRO A 12 2.28 38.21 40.50
N LEU A 13 1.15 38.31 39.81
CA LEU A 13 0.51 37.16 39.22
C LEU A 13 1.49 36.60 38.17
N ILE A 14 2.26 35.59 38.55
CA ILE A 14 3.01 34.76 37.61
C ILE A 14 1.94 33.96 36.85
N GLY A 15 1.50 34.50 35.73
CA GLY A 15 0.74 33.76 34.74
C GLY A 15 1.63 32.66 34.18
N PHE A 16 1.46 31.44 34.66
CA PHE A 16 1.93 30.24 33.97
C PHE A 16 1.13 30.11 32.67
N PHE A 17 1.61 30.76 31.61
CA PHE A 17 1.23 30.38 30.26
C PHE A 17 1.86 29.01 30.01
N ILE A 18 1.09 27.95 30.24
CA ILE A 18 1.40 26.62 29.73
C ILE A 18 1.16 26.71 28.22
N GLY A 19 2.13 27.29 27.52
CA GLY A 19 2.21 27.16 26.08
C GLY A 19 2.33 25.67 25.79
N SER A 20 1.23 25.04 25.39
CA SER A 20 1.25 23.74 24.75
C SER A 20 2.05 23.90 23.47
N THR A 21 3.38 23.74 23.57
CA THR A 21 4.19 23.39 22.41
C THR A 21 3.65 22.04 21.95
N ALA A 22 2.84 22.09 20.90
CA ALA A 22 2.54 20.91 20.12
C ALA A 22 3.90 20.31 19.73
N ILE A 23 4.26 19.21 20.39
CA ILE A 23 5.34 18.35 19.96
C ILE A 23 4.84 17.76 18.64
N TYR A 24 5.08 18.48 17.54
CA TYR A 24 5.13 17.87 16.23
C TYR A 24 6.31 16.92 16.31
N SER A 25 6.01 15.65 16.57
CA SER A 25 6.94 14.57 16.31
C SER A 25 7.29 14.68 14.83
N ASN A 26 8.52 15.15 14.57
CA ASN A 26 9.21 14.92 13.32
C ASN A 26 9.34 13.41 13.14
N VAL A 27 8.29 12.78 12.64
CA VAL A 27 8.43 11.48 11.97
C VAL A 27 9.27 11.80 10.75
N SER A 28 10.55 11.44 10.82
CA SER A 28 11.48 11.59 9.71
C SER A 28 10.83 10.94 8.48
N SER A 29 10.44 11.78 7.51
CA SER A 29 10.47 11.35 6.12
C SER A 29 11.89 10.87 5.89
N GLU A 30 12.11 9.54 5.85
CA GLU A 30 13.33 9.03 5.23
C GLU A 30 13.40 9.70 3.86
N ALA A 31 14.34 10.63 3.72
CA ALA A 31 14.53 11.38 2.50
C ALA A 31 14.84 10.33 1.42
N PHE A 32 13.88 10.10 0.54
CA PHE A 32 14.09 9.34 -0.68
C PHE A 32 15.22 10.04 -1.43
N GLN A 33 16.39 9.40 -1.48
CA GLN A 33 17.50 9.87 -2.31
C GLN A 33 17.05 9.71 -3.77
N PRO A 34 16.91 10.79 -4.57
CA PRO A 34 16.49 10.67 -5.96
C PRO A 34 17.50 9.80 -6.73
N TYR A 35 16.99 8.77 -7.43
CA TYR A 35 17.80 7.91 -8.30
C TYR A 35 18.41 8.69 -9.48
N PRO A 36 19.58 8.27 -10.00
CA PRO A 36 20.32 9.00 -11.01
C PRO A 36 19.71 8.87 -12.41
N SER A 37 19.75 9.99 -13.14
CA SER A 37 19.57 10.24 -14.58
C SER A 37 18.54 9.44 -15.42
N ARG A 38 17.90 10.19 -16.33
CA ARG A 38 16.90 9.82 -17.35
C ARG A 38 17.22 8.57 -18.22
N SER A 39 18.45 8.05 -18.20
CA SER A 39 18.92 6.91 -19.02
C SER A 39 18.43 5.53 -18.56
N ALA A 40 17.99 5.39 -17.30
CA ALA A 40 17.47 4.12 -16.76
C ALA A 40 16.00 3.80 -17.15
N ARG A 41 15.31 4.68 -17.91
CA ARG A 41 13.88 4.53 -18.27
C ARG A 41 13.58 3.38 -19.24
N ALA A 42 14.54 2.95 -20.04
CA ALA A 42 14.30 2.00 -21.13
C ALA A 42 14.20 0.52 -20.69
N SER A 43 14.41 0.20 -19.41
CA SER A 43 14.52 -1.19 -18.93
C SER A 43 13.46 -1.61 -17.91
N GLN A 44 12.47 -0.76 -17.59
CA GLN A 44 11.41 -1.13 -16.65
C GLN A 44 10.43 -2.13 -17.29
N PRO A 45 10.05 -3.20 -16.59
CA PRO A 45 9.02 -4.11 -17.07
C PRO A 45 7.69 -3.36 -17.32
N PRO A 46 6.87 -3.82 -18.29
CA PRO A 46 5.54 -3.25 -18.52
C PRO A 46 4.68 -3.30 -17.25
N LEU A 47 3.72 -2.39 -17.12
CA LEU A 47 2.78 -2.35 -16.00
C LEU A 47 1.98 -3.66 -15.92
N ASN A 48 1.46 -3.98 -14.73
CA ASN A 48 0.65 -5.18 -14.56
C ASN A 48 -0.60 -5.15 -15.46
N SER A 49 -1.23 -3.98 -15.63
CA SER A 49 -2.36 -3.79 -16.54
C SER A 49 -1.99 -4.07 -18.00
N GLU A 50 -0.83 -3.57 -18.45
CA GLU A 50 -0.31 -3.79 -19.79
C GLU A 50 -0.05 -5.28 -20.04
N ARG A 51 0.56 -5.98 -19.08
CA ARG A 51 0.81 -7.43 -19.20
C ARG A 51 -0.47 -8.26 -19.26
N ILE A 52 -1.47 -7.95 -18.43
CA ILE A 52 -2.77 -8.64 -18.47
C ILE A 52 -3.43 -8.39 -19.83
N ARG A 53 -3.47 -7.13 -20.30
CA ARG A 53 -4.03 -6.78 -21.60
C ARG A 53 -3.32 -7.50 -22.75
N THR A 54 -2.00 -7.55 -22.74
CA THR A 54 -1.21 -8.27 -23.76
C THR A 54 -1.48 -9.76 -23.75
N LYS A 55 -1.58 -10.39 -22.55
CA LYS A 55 -1.75 -11.84 -22.44
C LYS A 55 -3.18 -12.32 -22.70
N PHE A 56 -4.19 -11.56 -22.28
CA PHE A 56 -5.60 -11.98 -22.34
C PHE A 56 -6.45 -11.15 -23.32
N GLY A 57 -5.83 -10.22 -24.05
CA GLY A 57 -6.51 -9.35 -25.03
C GLY A 57 -7.32 -8.20 -24.41
N ASN A 58 -7.67 -8.28 -23.13
CA ASN A 58 -8.42 -7.25 -22.43
C ASN A 58 -7.99 -7.13 -20.96
N TYR A 59 -8.39 -6.03 -20.33
CA TYR A 59 -8.06 -5.71 -18.95
C TYR A 59 -9.12 -4.80 -18.34
N GLY A 60 -9.52 -5.10 -17.10
CA GLY A 60 -10.37 -4.24 -16.29
C GLY A 60 -9.96 -4.23 -14.82
N ILE A 61 -10.49 -3.26 -14.07
CA ILE A 61 -10.37 -3.18 -12.62
C ILE A 61 -11.75 -3.21 -11.99
N GLU A 62 -11.88 -3.97 -10.91
CA GLU A 62 -13.01 -3.92 -10.00
C GLU A 62 -12.50 -3.61 -8.60
N VAL A 63 -13.04 -2.55 -7.97
CA VAL A 63 -12.69 -2.19 -6.60
C VAL A 63 -13.57 -2.93 -5.61
N LEU A 64 -12.96 -3.86 -4.88
CA LEU A 64 -13.63 -4.69 -3.88
C LEU A 64 -13.76 -4.01 -2.52
N THR A 65 -12.89 -3.06 -2.21
CA THR A 65 -13.02 -2.20 -1.01
C THR A 65 -12.07 -1.02 -1.18
N ASN A 66 -12.43 0.12 -0.60
CA ASN A 66 -11.59 1.31 -0.62
C ASN A 66 -11.89 2.19 0.60
N GLY A 67 -10.85 2.76 1.21
CA GLY A 67 -10.98 3.97 2.02
C GLY A 67 -11.34 3.81 3.50
N GLU A 68 -11.42 2.61 4.06
CA GLU A 68 -11.69 2.50 5.50
C GLU A 68 -10.40 2.64 6.32
N LYS A 69 -10.46 3.47 7.36
CA LYS A 69 -9.46 3.45 8.44
C LYS A 69 -9.47 2.07 9.08
N ILE A 70 -8.31 1.42 9.13
CA ILE A 70 -8.12 0.27 10.01
C ILE A 70 -7.93 0.84 11.42
N SER A 71 -9.03 1.27 12.05
CA SER A 71 -8.98 1.80 13.41
C SER A 71 -8.61 0.70 14.40
N HIS A 72 -9.03 -0.54 14.15
CA HIS A 72 -8.66 -1.71 14.95
C HIS A 72 -8.73 -2.96 14.07
N TYR A 73 -7.60 -3.66 13.86
CA TYR A 73 -7.68 -5.11 13.62
C TYR A 73 -8.05 -5.76 14.95
N ARG A 74 -9.32 -5.64 15.33
CA ARG A 74 -9.91 -6.28 16.50
C ARG A 74 -10.47 -7.60 16.00
N LYS A 75 -9.74 -8.69 16.20
CA LYS A 75 -10.36 -10.01 16.18
C LYS A 75 -11.46 -9.99 17.26
N SER A 76 -12.71 -10.24 16.86
CA SER A 76 -13.86 -10.21 17.76
C SER A 76 -13.62 -11.10 18.98
N GLY A 77 -13.53 -10.49 20.17
CA GLY A 77 -13.56 -11.20 21.46
C GLY A 77 -12.22 -11.45 22.17
N GLU A 78 -11.06 -11.15 21.58
CA GLU A 78 -9.75 -11.33 22.25
C GLU A 78 -9.06 -9.97 22.46
N VAL A 79 -8.54 -9.73 23.67
CA VAL A 79 -7.61 -8.63 23.95
C VAL A 79 -6.42 -8.81 23.02
N SER A 80 -6.25 -7.90 22.06
CA SER A 80 -5.20 -8.04 21.05
C SER A 80 -3.82 -8.05 21.72
N PRO A 81 -2.98 -9.06 21.48
CA PRO A 81 -1.55 -8.89 21.74
C PRO A 81 -1.06 -7.71 20.89
N PRO A 82 -0.06 -6.95 21.36
CA PRO A 82 0.54 -5.88 20.56
C PRO A 82 0.95 -6.43 19.20
N LEU A 83 0.79 -5.61 18.14
CA LEU A 83 1.27 -5.95 16.80
C LEU A 83 2.69 -6.57 16.90
N PRO A 84 2.95 -7.71 16.24
CA PRO A 84 4.22 -8.39 16.35
C PRO A 84 5.37 -7.43 16.05
N ASP A 85 6.51 -7.62 16.70
CA ASP A 85 7.67 -6.73 16.52
C ASP A 85 8.14 -6.68 15.06
N SER A 86 7.83 -7.68 14.21
CA SER A 86 8.06 -7.63 12.76
C SER A 86 7.28 -6.50 12.07
N VAL A 87 6.04 -6.26 12.49
CA VAL A 87 5.19 -5.17 11.99
C VAL A 87 5.74 -3.82 12.48
N ARG A 88 6.23 -3.76 13.73
CA ARG A 88 6.83 -2.56 14.34
C ARG A 88 8.18 -2.19 13.72
N SER A 89 9.04 -3.18 13.48
CA SER A 89 10.43 -3.02 13.01
C SER A 89 10.57 -2.86 11.49
N ALA A 90 9.54 -3.21 10.70
CA ALA A 90 9.51 -2.94 9.26
C ALA A 90 9.17 -1.47 8.88
N GLY A 91 9.15 -0.57 9.87
CA GLY A 91 8.65 0.79 9.72
C GLY A 91 7.12 0.79 9.69
N ALA A 92 6.50 0.50 10.84
CA ALA A 92 5.06 0.53 11.05
C ALA A 92 4.48 1.91 10.73
N PHE A 93 4.16 2.17 9.47
CA PHE A 93 3.22 3.21 9.13
C PHE A 93 1.85 2.75 9.64
N PRO A 94 1.13 3.55 10.46
CA PRO A 94 -0.23 3.22 10.82
C PRO A 94 -1.03 3.03 9.53
N ILE A 95 -1.63 1.85 9.33
CA ILE A 95 -2.45 1.60 8.14
C ILE A 95 -3.63 2.57 8.18
N LYS A 96 -3.55 3.67 7.42
CA LYS A 96 -4.59 4.68 7.44
C LYS A 96 -5.74 4.32 6.53
N SER A 97 -5.48 3.66 5.41
CA SER A 97 -6.52 3.12 4.54
C SER A 97 -5.98 2.00 3.67
N ILE A 98 -6.90 1.15 3.21
CA ILE A 98 -6.64 0.03 2.31
C ILE A 98 -7.56 0.11 1.10
N ARG A 99 -7.04 -0.33 -0.05
CA ARG A 99 -7.82 -0.63 -1.25
C ARG A 99 -7.55 -2.06 -1.67
N VAL A 100 -8.59 -2.85 -1.86
CA VAL A 100 -8.50 -4.19 -2.47
C VAL A 100 -9.17 -4.13 -3.84
N SER A 101 -8.53 -4.66 -4.86
CA SER A 101 -9.05 -4.62 -6.22
C SER A 101 -8.73 -5.91 -6.98
N SER A 102 -9.69 -6.34 -7.80
CA SER A 102 -9.48 -7.35 -8.81
C SER A 102 -9.01 -6.67 -10.10
N LEU A 103 -7.83 -7.08 -10.58
CA LEU A 103 -7.38 -6.81 -11.94
C LEU A 103 -7.75 -8.03 -12.76
N TYR A 104 -8.76 -7.89 -13.62
CA TYR A 104 -9.39 -9.01 -14.30
C TYR A 104 -9.20 -8.96 -15.81
N SER A 105 -9.28 -10.14 -16.41
CA SER A 105 -9.64 -10.31 -17.81
C SER A 105 -11.11 -10.74 -17.90
N THR A 106 -11.72 -10.52 -19.05
CA THR A 106 -13.08 -10.95 -19.37
C THR A 106 -13.05 -11.95 -20.51
N GLU A 107 -13.74 -13.07 -20.36
CA GLU A 107 -13.92 -14.09 -21.38
C GLU A 107 -15.38 -14.51 -21.36
N ASN A 108 -16.07 -14.48 -22.51
CA ASN A 108 -17.51 -14.78 -22.62
C ASN A 108 -18.41 -13.99 -21.63
N GLY A 109 -18.00 -12.77 -21.29
CA GLY A 109 -18.72 -11.92 -20.31
C GLY A 109 -18.40 -12.22 -18.84
N GLU A 110 -17.66 -13.28 -18.55
CA GLU A 110 -17.23 -13.63 -17.19
C GLU A 110 -15.90 -13.00 -16.85
N LYS A 111 -15.77 -12.52 -15.60
CA LYS A 111 -14.54 -11.91 -15.10
C LYS A 111 -13.68 -12.94 -14.37
N THR A 112 -12.42 -13.05 -14.77
CA THR A 112 -11.40 -13.83 -14.05
C THR A 112 -10.39 -12.88 -13.43
N THR A 113 -10.29 -12.87 -12.09
CA THR A 113 -9.25 -12.11 -11.40
C THR A 113 -7.88 -12.69 -11.77
N ARG A 114 -7.07 -11.94 -12.52
CA ARG A 114 -5.71 -12.34 -12.87
C ARG A 114 -4.71 -11.84 -11.83
N THR A 115 -5.01 -10.73 -11.16
CA THR A 115 -4.27 -10.26 -9.99
C THR A 115 -5.21 -9.68 -8.95
N LEU A 116 -5.14 -10.15 -7.71
CA LEU A 116 -5.75 -9.48 -6.57
C LEU A 116 -4.71 -8.51 -5.98
N ALA A 117 -4.99 -7.22 -6.05
CA ALA A 117 -4.11 -6.18 -5.55
C ALA A 117 -4.64 -5.62 -4.21
N ILE A 118 -3.78 -5.64 -3.20
CA ILE A 118 -4.04 -5.09 -1.88
C ILE A 118 -3.09 -3.93 -1.65
N VAL A 119 -3.64 -2.73 -1.56
CA VAL A 119 -2.92 -1.46 -1.51
C VAL A 119 -3.09 -0.87 -0.13
N VAL A 120 -1.97 -0.63 0.56
CA VAL A 120 -1.91 0.02 1.86
C VAL A 120 -1.35 1.42 1.70
N TYR A 121 -2.15 2.42 2.06
CA TYR A 121 -1.72 3.82 2.04
C TYR A 121 -1.10 4.20 3.38
N PRO A 122 0.13 4.77 3.40
CA PRO A 122 0.81 5.16 4.65
C PRO A 122 0.16 6.37 5.32
N GLY A 123 -0.71 7.09 4.61
CA GLY A 123 -1.45 8.21 5.14
C GLY A 123 -2.18 9.01 4.08
N ALA A 124 -2.53 10.26 4.42
CA ALA A 124 -2.99 11.21 3.42
C ALA A 124 -1.86 11.41 2.38
N PRO A 125 -2.19 11.43 1.08
CA PRO A 125 -1.18 11.64 0.05
C PRO A 125 -0.55 13.03 0.20
N ASN A 126 0.66 13.20 -0.31
CA ASN A 126 1.20 14.55 -0.50
C ASN A 126 0.21 15.38 -1.36
N PRO A 127 -0.06 16.66 -1.05
CA PRO A 127 -1.00 17.49 -1.80
C PRO A 127 -0.73 17.52 -3.32
N SER A 128 0.53 17.37 -3.73
CA SER A 128 0.95 17.31 -5.13
C SER A 128 0.44 16.09 -5.90
N LEU A 129 -0.09 15.08 -5.19
CA LEU A 129 -0.66 13.83 -5.73
C LEU A 129 -2.19 13.81 -5.61
N SER A 130 -2.82 14.91 -5.20
CA SER A 130 -4.24 14.90 -4.81
C SER A 130 -5.19 14.53 -5.94
N GLU A 131 -4.95 15.03 -7.16
CA GLU A 131 -5.79 14.71 -8.32
C GLU A 131 -5.62 13.25 -8.75
N GLU A 132 -4.39 12.75 -8.82
CA GLU A 132 -4.11 11.34 -9.10
C GLU A 132 -4.72 10.43 -8.02
N HIS A 133 -4.60 10.81 -6.75
CA HIS A 133 -5.16 10.05 -5.64
C HIS A 133 -6.70 9.98 -5.71
N LYS A 134 -7.38 11.08 -6.02
CA LYS A 134 -8.84 11.10 -6.21
C LYS A 134 -9.28 10.14 -7.32
N ALA A 135 -8.63 10.20 -8.48
CA ALA A 135 -8.89 9.28 -9.59
C ALA A 135 -8.71 7.81 -9.18
N ILE A 136 -7.62 7.52 -8.46
CA ILE A 136 -7.34 6.20 -7.90
C ILE A 136 -8.42 5.78 -6.89
N LEU A 137 -8.93 6.68 -6.06
CA LEU A 137 -10.00 6.35 -5.13
C LEU A 137 -11.34 6.08 -5.84
N HIS A 138 -11.57 6.67 -7.02
CA HIS A 138 -12.71 6.36 -7.89
C HIS A 138 -12.53 5.08 -8.72
N GLY A 139 -11.44 4.35 -8.51
CA GLY A 139 -11.25 2.99 -9.02
C GLY A 139 -10.32 2.88 -10.23
N GLU A 140 -9.73 3.98 -10.68
CA GLU A 140 -8.76 3.95 -11.76
C GLU A 140 -7.48 3.15 -11.40
N SER A 141 -6.73 2.74 -12.42
CA SER A 141 -5.47 2.02 -12.28
C SER A 141 -4.38 2.94 -11.73
N ILE A 142 -3.77 2.57 -10.60
CA ILE A 142 -2.69 3.34 -9.97
C ILE A 142 -1.56 3.61 -10.97
N GLY A 143 -1.11 2.56 -11.68
CA GLY A 143 -0.01 2.69 -12.62
C GLY A 143 -0.35 3.54 -13.84
N GLU A 144 -1.56 3.40 -14.39
CA GLU A 144 -1.96 4.15 -15.59
C GLU A 144 -2.23 5.63 -15.24
N VAL A 145 -2.86 5.91 -14.09
CA VAL A 145 -3.09 7.29 -13.62
C VAL A 145 -1.76 8.03 -13.49
N PHE A 146 -0.79 7.46 -12.78
CA PHE A 146 0.50 8.12 -12.60
C PHE A 146 1.27 8.27 -13.92
N LYS A 147 1.32 7.21 -14.75
CA LYS A 147 1.99 7.25 -16.05
C LYS A 147 1.37 8.29 -16.99
N LYS A 148 0.04 8.37 -17.06
CA LYS A 148 -0.70 9.35 -17.87
C LYS A 148 -0.43 10.79 -17.43
N ASN A 149 -0.27 11.02 -16.12
CA ASN A 149 0.01 12.34 -15.54
C ASN A 149 1.51 12.67 -15.46
N GLY A 150 2.35 11.96 -16.21
CA GLY A 150 3.78 12.26 -16.36
C GLY A 150 4.63 11.90 -15.13
N TRP A 151 4.10 11.14 -14.18
CA TRP A 151 4.89 10.61 -13.07
C TRP A 151 5.73 9.43 -13.52
N GLN A 152 6.94 9.36 -13.00
CA GLN A 152 7.75 8.16 -13.05
C GLN A 152 7.33 7.25 -11.91
N ILE A 153 7.32 5.95 -12.18
CA ILE A 153 6.95 4.92 -11.21
C ILE A 153 8.17 4.07 -10.91
N GLU A 154 8.45 3.89 -9.62
CA GLU A 154 9.50 3.01 -9.14
C GLU A 154 8.91 2.01 -8.14
N LYS A 155 9.41 0.78 -8.17
CA LYS A 155 9.02 -0.29 -7.24
C LYS A 155 10.23 -0.72 -6.44
N GLN A 156 10.19 -0.48 -5.13
CA GLN A 156 11.13 -1.09 -4.20
C GLN A 156 10.56 -2.43 -3.75
N HIS A 157 11.11 -3.53 -4.28
CA HIS A 157 10.61 -4.87 -3.98
C HIS A 157 10.92 -5.28 -2.55
N LEU A 158 9.89 -5.73 -1.83
CA LEU A 158 9.99 -6.19 -0.45
C LEU A 158 10.02 -7.71 -0.36
N LEU A 159 9.16 -8.38 -1.14
CA LEU A 159 8.99 -9.83 -1.08
C LEU A 159 8.54 -10.40 -2.42
N PHE A 160 9.17 -11.52 -2.80
CA PHE A 160 8.63 -12.48 -3.76
C PHE A 160 8.46 -13.83 -3.06
N GLY A 161 7.36 -14.51 -3.31
CA GLY A 161 7.10 -15.82 -2.73
C GLY A 161 5.90 -16.52 -3.32
N GLU A 162 5.47 -17.56 -2.62
CA GLU A 162 4.27 -18.33 -2.93
C GLU A 162 3.45 -18.50 -1.65
N ILE A 163 2.13 -18.50 -1.79
CA ILE A 163 1.22 -18.92 -0.74
C ILE A 163 0.75 -20.35 -1.04
N GLU A 164 0.81 -21.20 -0.01
CA GLU A 164 0.37 -22.59 -0.11
C GLU A 164 -1.15 -22.66 -0.27
N ALA A 165 -1.61 -23.70 -0.97
CA ALA A 165 -3.02 -23.98 -1.12
C ALA A 165 -3.68 -24.12 0.26
N SER A 166 -4.80 -23.44 0.47
CA SER A 166 -5.51 -23.46 1.75
C SER A 166 -6.99 -23.16 1.56
N PRO A 167 -7.90 -23.90 2.22
CA PRO A 167 -9.33 -23.58 2.23
C PRO A 167 -9.65 -22.16 2.72
N LYS A 168 -8.76 -21.56 3.53
CA LYS A 168 -8.89 -20.17 3.99
C LYS A 168 -8.91 -19.13 2.86
N PHE A 169 -8.46 -19.51 1.66
CA PHE A 169 -8.41 -18.65 0.48
C PHE A 169 -9.54 -18.96 -0.51
N ALA A 170 -10.59 -19.69 -0.10
CA ALA A 170 -11.71 -20.08 -0.96
C ALA A 170 -12.29 -18.90 -1.78
N GLN A 171 -12.50 -17.75 -1.15
CA GLN A 171 -13.02 -16.56 -1.82
C GLN A 171 -12.07 -15.98 -2.87
N ILE A 172 -10.76 -16.12 -2.65
CA ILE A 172 -9.75 -15.70 -3.63
C ILE A 172 -9.82 -16.64 -4.85
N TYR A 173 -9.88 -17.95 -4.63
CA TYR A 173 -9.99 -18.92 -5.73
C TYR A 173 -11.28 -18.76 -6.53
N ALA A 174 -12.42 -18.52 -5.85
CA ALA A 174 -13.70 -18.24 -6.49
C ALA A 174 -13.58 -17.05 -7.46
N ARG A 175 -12.99 -15.94 -6.98
CA ARG A 175 -12.76 -14.74 -7.81
C ARG A 175 -11.72 -14.94 -8.91
N MET A 176 -10.82 -15.88 -8.75
CA MET A 176 -9.85 -16.30 -9.75
C MET A 176 -10.47 -17.27 -10.77
N GLY A 177 -11.79 -17.25 -11.00
CA GLY A 177 -12.44 -18.11 -11.98
C GLY A 177 -12.76 -19.51 -11.43
N ASN A 178 -13.10 -19.60 -10.15
CA ASN A 178 -13.45 -20.86 -9.48
C ASN A 178 -12.38 -21.95 -9.61
N ILE A 179 -11.10 -21.56 -9.60
CA ILE A 179 -9.99 -22.51 -9.65
C ILE A 179 -9.96 -23.40 -8.41
N MET A 180 -9.42 -24.61 -8.55
CA MET A 180 -9.14 -25.45 -7.39
C MET A 180 -8.08 -24.81 -6.49
N PRO A 181 -8.12 -25.07 -5.16
CA PRO A 181 -7.08 -24.61 -4.25
C PRO A 181 -5.70 -25.01 -4.77
N SER A 182 -4.85 -24.00 -4.96
CA SER A 182 -3.54 -24.13 -5.58
C SER A 182 -2.58 -23.11 -5.01
N LYS A 183 -1.28 -23.27 -5.30
CA LYS A 183 -0.29 -22.26 -4.95
C LYS A 183 -0.53 -20.99 -5.74
N LEU A 184 -0.48 -19.84 -5.06
CA LEU A 184 -0.55 -18.54 -5.71
C LEU A 184 0.77 -17.80 -5.51
N ALA A 185 1.28 -17.18 -6.57
CA ALA A 185 2.45 -16.33 -6.47
C ALA A 185 2.08 -15.01 -5.76
N ILE A 186 2.97 -14.54 -4.88
CA ILE A 186 2.81 -13.29 -4.15
C ILE A 186 3.99 -12.35 -4.42
N HIS A 187 3.67 -11.08 -4.67
CA HIS A 187 4.63 -10.01 -4.88
C HIS A 187 4.28 -8.80 -4.01
N ARG A 188 5.17 -8.39 -3.10
CA ARG A 188 5.00 -7.19 -2.26
C ARG A 188 6.08 -6.17 -2.57
N TYR A 189 5.70 -4.90 -2.72
CA TYR A 189 6.63 -3.81 -3.01
C TYR A 189 6.11 -2.46 -2.49
N ARG A 190 7.02 -1.51 -2.25
CA ARG A 190 6.68 -0.09 -2.07
C ARG A 190 6.66 0.59 -3.44
N LEU A 191 5.61 1.34 -3.70
CA LEU A 191 5.43 2.12 -4.91
C LEU A 191 5.86 3.55 -4.65
N PHE A 192 6.90 3.99 -5.34
CA PHE A 192 7.35 5.37 -5.35
C PHE A 192 6.94 6.04 -6.65
N VAL A 193 6.57 7.31 -6.56
CA VAL A 193 6.25 8.15 -7.72
C VAL A 193 7.10 9.41 -7.69
N SER A 194 7.64 9.82 -8.84
CA SER A 194 8.44 11.03 -8.92
C SER A 194 8.17 11.89 -10.16
N ARG A 195 8.24 13.21 -9.98
CA ARG A 195 8.06 14.23 -11.03
C ARG A 195 8.81 15.50 -10.61
N ASN A 196 9.59 16.07 -11.52
CA ASN A 196 10.37 17.30 -11.29
C ASN A 196 11.20 17.26 -10.00
N ASP A 197 12.02 16.22 -9.85
CA ASP A 197 12.92 15.96 -8.71
C ASP A 197 12.24 15.71 -7.34
N ALA A 198 10.92 15.85 -7.25
CA ALA A 198 10.14 15.41 -6.09
C ALA A 198 9.79 13.92 -6.20
N GLY A 199 10.09 13.14 -5.17
CA GLY A 199 9.76 11.72 -5.05
C GLY A 199 8.94 11.42 -3.80
N PHE A 200 7.93 10.56 -3.93
CA PHE A 200 7.02 10.22 -2.85
C PHE A 200 6.80 8.71 -2.75
N HIS A 201 6.86 8.16 -1.54
CA HIS A 201 6.28 6.85 -1.26
C HIS A 201 4.75 6.98 -1.31
N TYR A 202 4.13 6.40 -2.33
CA TYR A 202 2.69 6.49 -2.50
C TYR A 202 1.93 5.41 -1.71
N ALA A 203 2.33 4.15 -1.87
CA ALA A 203 1.66 3.02 -1.24
C ALA A 203 2.57 1.79 -1.13
N THR A 204 2.24 0.88 -0.22
CA THR A 204 2.75 -0.50 -0.25
C THR A 204 1.70 -1.39 -0.89
N ILE A 205 2.09 -2.19 -1.88
CA ILE A 205 1.20 -3.03 -2.67
C ILE A 205 1.60 -4.49 -2.50
N THR A 206 0.63 -5.33 -2.18
CA THR A 206 0.72 -6.79 -2.23
C THR A 206 -0.16 -7.29 -3.36
N GLU A 207 0.42 -8.03 -4.30
CA GLU A 207 -0.27 -8.65 -5.42
C GLU A 207 -0.26 -10.17 -5.25
N LEU A 208 -1.44 -10.79 -5.36
CA LEU A 208 -1.59 -12.24 -5.55
C LEU A 208 -1.95 -12.51 -7.01
N HIS A 209 -1.28 -13.47 -7.62
CA HIS A 209 -1.45 -13.74 -9.04
C HIS A 209 -2.14 -15.07 -9.30
N HIS A 210 -3.02 -15.06 -10.29
CA HIS A 210 -3.64 -16.26 -10.82
C HIS A 210 -2.58 -17.19 -11.45
N PRO A 211 -2.62 -18.52 -11.24
CA PRO A 211 -1.59 -19.44 -11.75
C PRO A 211 -1.40 -19.38 -13.27
N GLU A 212 -2.49 -19.32 -14.04
CA GLU A 212 -2.41 -19.14 -15.50
C GLU A 212 -1.86 -17.77 -15.95
N TYR A 213 -1.81 -16.76 -15.07
CA TYR A 213 -1.28 -15.45 -15.40
C TYR A 213 0.21 -15.35 -15.08
N LEU A 214 0.57 -15.38 -13.80
CA LEU A 214 1.93 -15.27 -13.29
C LEU A 214 2.12 -16.23 -12.11
N ASP A 215 3.06 -17.15 -12.27
CA ASP A 215 3.60 -17.96 -11.17
C ASP A 215 4.94 -17.38 -10.66
N ALA A 216 5.54 -18.03 -9.67
CA ALA A 216 6.82 -17.61 -9.11
C ALA A 216 7.96 -17.66 -10.15
N GLY A 217 7.92 -18.61 -11.10
CA GLY A 217 8.90 -18.72 -12.19
C GLY A 217 8.82 -17.53 -13.14
N ALA A 218 7.61 -17.09 -13.49
CA ALA A 218 7.37 -15.91 -14.31
C ALA A 218 7.80 -14.63 -13.58
N LEU A 219 7.50 -14.48 -12.29
CA LEU A 219 8.00 -13.37 -11.48
C LEU A 219 9.53 -13.33 -11.45
N ARG A 220 10.18 -14.48 -11.31
CA ARG A 220 11.64 -14.60 -11.36
C ARG A 220 12.19 -14.16 -12.72
N ALA A 221 11.55 -14.54 -13.82
CA ALA A 221 11.96 -14.14 -15.17
C ALA A 221 11.86 -12.61 -15.37
N ILE A 222 10.82 -11.98 -14.81
CA ILE A 222 10.59 -10.53 -14.92
C ILE A 222 11.61 -9.74 -14.08
N TYR A 223 11.80 -10.11 -12.81
CA TYR A 223 12.55 -9.30 -11.84
C TYR A 223 13.99 -9.78 -11.56
N LYS A 224 14.38 -10.94 -12.11
CA LYS A 224 15.75 -11.49 -12.10
C LYS A 224 16.45 -11.35 -10.74
N ALA A 225 17.47 -10.48 -10.66
CA ALA A 225 18.29 -10.32 -9.47
C ALA A 225 17.51 -9.81 -8.25
N GLU A 226 16.48 -9.00 -8.44
CA GLU A 226 15.60 -8.55 -7.34
C GLU A 226 14.78 -9.71 -6.77
N PHE A 227 14.37 -10.66 -7.62
CA PHE A 227 13.67 -11.86 -7.17
C PHE A 227 14.55 -12.66 -6.21
N GLU A 228 15.81 -12.93 -6.58
CA GLU A 228 16.72 -13.69 -5.72
C GLU A 228 17.04 -12.97 -4.41
N ARG A 229 17.27 -11.64 -4.46
CA ARG A 229 17.56 -10.83 -3.28
C ARG A 229 16.39 -10.75 -2.29
N ARG A 230 15.16 -10.78 -2.79
CA ARG A 230 13.93 -10.55 -2.00
C ARG A 230 13.05 -11.79 -1.92
N LYS A 231 13.57 -12.95 -2.32
CA LYS A 231 12.92 -14.23 -2.08
C LYS A 231 12.91 -14.49 -0.58
N SER A 232 11.75 -14.34 0.04
CA SER A 232 11.63 -14.45 1.49
C SER A 232 10.87 -15.72 1.88
N LYS A 233 11.24 -16.30 3.02
CA LYS A 233 10.43 -17.29 3.75
C LYS A 233 9.50 -16.60 4.78
N ASP A 234 9.62 -15.28 4.92
CA ASP A 234 8.93 -14.50 5.92
C ASP A 234 7.42 -14.40 5.63
N LYS A 235 6.63 -14.57 6.68
CA LYS A 235 5.18 -14.76 6.68
C LYS A 235 4.41 -13.49 7.05
N ASP A 236 5.10 -12.35 7.11
CA ASP A 236 4.54 -11.04 7.49
C ASP A 236 3.46 -10.51 6.52
N TYR A 237 3.18 -11.21 5.42
CA TYR A 237 2.05 -10.92 4.53
C TYR A 237 0.71 -11.49 5.04
N ARG A 238 0.70 -12.34 6.08
CA ARG A 238 -0.54 -13.00 6.55
C ARG A 238 -1.60 -12.02 7.03
N THR A 239 -1.23 -11.06 7.86
CA THR A 239 -2.18 -10.07 8.40
C THR A 239 -2.86 -9.28 7.30
N ILE A 240 -2.12 -8.86 6.26
CA ILE A 240 -2.71 -8.09 5.16
C ILE A 240 -3.62 -8.94 4.28
N LEU A 241 -3.32 -10.24 4.12
CA LEU A 241 -4.20 -11.17 3.43
C LEU A 241 -5.49 -11.45 4.21
N GLU A 242 -5.40 -11.64 5.53
CA GLU A 242 -6.58 -11.84 6.38
C GLU A 242 -7.52 -10.64 6.31
N ILE A 243 -6.99 -9.41 6.42
CA ILE A 243 -7.77 -8.18 6.24
C ILE A 243 -8.44 -8.13 4.85
N ALA A 244 -7.72 -8.55 3.81
CA ALA A 244 -8.28 -8.55 2.46
C ALA A 244 -9.41 -9.57 2.30
N ILE A 245 -9.27 -10.77 2.88
CA ILE A 245 -10.29 -11.83 2.84
C ILE A 245 -11.56 -11.39 3.57
N GLU A 246 -11.42 -10.88 4.80
CA GLU A 246 -12.54 -10.36 5.59
C GLU A 246 -13.35 -9.31 4.81
N ARG A 247 -12.67 -8.41 4.11
CA ARG A 247 -13.32 -7.37 3.30
C ARG A 247 -13.97 -7.89 2.02
N ILE A 248 -13.48 -9.00 1.48
CA ILE A 248 -14.08 -9.66 0.33
C ILE A 248 -15.36 -10.41 0.76
N GLU A 249 -15.36 -11.00 1.96
CA GLU A 249 -16.50 -11.77 2.51
C GLU A 249 -17.68 -10.89 2.93
N ASN A 250 -17.43 -9.67 3.41
CA ASN A 250 -18.46 -8.74 3.89
C ASN A 250 -19.15 -7.94 2.75
N ARG A 251 -19.16 -8.45 1.51
CA ARG A 251 -19.83 -7.85 0.34
C ARG A 251 -20.73 -8.84 -0.36
#